data_AF-A0A7I9ZHE3-F1
#
_entry.id   AF-A0A7I9ZHE3-F1
#
_cell.length_a   1.000
_cell.length_b   1.000
_cell.length_c   1.000
_cell.angle_alpha   90.00
_cell.angle_beta   90.00
_cell.angle_gamma   90.00
#
_symmetry.space_group_name_H-M   'P 1'
#
loop_
_entity.id
_entity.type
_entity.pdbx_description
1 polymer ?
#
loop_
_entity_poly.entity_id
_entity_poly.type
_entity_poly.pdbx_seq_one_letter_code
_entity_poly.pdbx_strand_id
1 'polypeptide(L)'
;MAYDLHPEARALIETRPCAHLVTMRPNGRPHVSFIWIDVTDDGRIQFGTPPWRVKGKNLAHDPKCVLSIQDDQKGDNGLFRHLLIDGVASIDNHTERGQRFMEQLFEKYTGTPGFGLSEGGHLLVTVDITRVSGVGPWHTGKTTSYGTPI
;
A
#
# COMPACT_ATOMS: atom_id res chain seq x y z
N MET A 1 -8.21 -1.03 14.50
CA MET A 1 -7.86 -2.40 14.97
C MET A 1 -6.94 -3.00 13.91
N ALA A 2 -5.92 -3.76 14.32
CA ALA A 2 -5.03 -4.44 13.39
C ALA A 2 -5.80 -5.50 12.59
N TYR A 3 -5.59 -5.53 11.28
CA TYR A 3 -6.10 -6.59 10.41
C TYR A 3 -5.08 -7.73 10.45
N ASP A 4 -5.54 -8.97 10.65
CA ASP A 4 -4.67 -10.14 10.60
C ASP A 4 -4.30 -10.44 9.14
N LEU A 5 -3.25 -9.78 8.65
CA LEU A 5 -2.79 -9.90 7.27
C LEU A 5 -2.18 -11.28 7.06
N HIS A 6 -2.70 -12.01 6.07
CA HIS A 6 -2.23 -13.36 5.77
C HIS A 6 -0.72 -13.38 5.46
N PRO A 7 0.03 -14.39 5.95
CA PRO A 7 1.49 -14.46 5.78
C PRO A 7 1.96 -14.37 4.32
N GLU A 8 1.24 -14.97 3.38
CA GLU A 8 1.58 -14.88 1.95
C GLU A 8 1.39 -13.47 1.37
N ALA A 9 0.39 -12.72 1.83
CA ALA A 9 0.18 -11.34 1.42
C ALA A 9 1.29 -10.43 1.99
N ARG A 10 1.70 -10.68 3.24
CA ARG A 10 2.88 -10.04 3.85
C ARG A 10 4.16 -10.36 3.06
N ALA A 11 4.40 -11.64 2.78
CA ALA A 11 5.57 -12.10 2.04
C ALA A 11 5.67 -11.44 0.66
N LEU A 12 4.53 -11.29 -0.04
CA LEU A 12 4.48 -10.53 -1.30
C LEU A 12 4.92 -9.08 -1.10
N ILE A 13 4.46 -8.37 -0.07
CA ILE A 13 4.87 -6.96 0.17
C ILE A 13 6.36 -6.87 0.54
N GLU A 14 6.89 -7.86 1.23
CA GLU A 14 8.30 -7.94 1.62
C GLU A 14 9.25 -8.15 0.43
N THR A 15 8.76 -8.68 -0.71
CA THR A 15 9.55 -8.74 -1.95
C THR A 15 9.79 -7.37 -2.60
N ARG A 16 9.20 -6.30 -2.05
CA ARG A 16 9.28 -4.90 -2.50
C ARG A 16 8.58 -4.65 -3.84
N PRO A 17 7.33 -5.10 -4.01
CA PRO A 17 6.56 -4.78 -5.20
C PRO A 17 6.24 -3.29 -5.21
N CYS A 18 5.97 -2.76 -6.38
CA CYS A 18 5.31 -1.47 -6.48
C CYS A 18 3.79 -1.66 -6.43
N ALA A 19 3.08 -0.66 -5.91
CA ALA A 19 1.63 -0.68 -5.82
C ALA A 19 1.01 0.46 -6.63
N HIS A 20 -0.18 0.20 -7.17
CA HIS A 20 -1.07 1.25 -7.66
C HIS A 20 -2.00 1.66 -6.53
N LEU A 21 -1.82 2.89 -6.03
CA LEU A 21 -2.71 3.50 -5.05
C LEU A 21 -3.81 4.28 -5.77
N VAL A 22 -5.06 3.94 -5.45
CA VAL A 22 -6.26 4.66 -5.87
C VAL A 22 -6.78 5.49 -4.70
N THR A 23 -7.00 6.78 -4.95
CA THR A 23 -7.60 7.75 -4.02
C THR A 23 -8.68 8.55 -4.74
N MET A 24 -9.60 9.17 -4.00
CA MET A 24 -10.70 9.93 -4.60
C MET A 24 -10.40 11.42 -4.59
N ARG A 25 -10.62 12.09 -5.73
CA ARG A 25 -10.62 13.56 -5.76
C ARG A 25 -11.91 14.10 -5.14
N PRO A 26 -11.96 15.36 -4.69
CA PRO A 26 -13.18 15.98 -4.15
C PRO A 26 -14.38 15.96 -5.10
N ASN A 27 -14.15 15.89 -6.41
CA ASN A 27 -15.20 15.77 -7.42
C ASN A 27 -15.62 14.32 -7.73
N GLY A 28 -15.18 13.34 -6.93
CA GLY A 28 -15.46 11.92 -7.10
C GLY A 28 -14.65 11.21 -8.20
N ARG A 29 -13.75 11.87 -8.92
CA ARG A 29 -12.93 11.19 -9.95
C ARG A 29 -11.74 10.45 -9.34
N PRO A 30 -11.53 9.15 -9.61
CA PRO A 30 -10.41 8.39 -9.05
C PRO A 30 -9.05 8.91 -9.56
N HIS A 31 -8.08 8.93 -8.67
CA HIS A 31 -6.68 9.25 -8.94
C HIS A 31 -5.83 8.02 -8.64
N VAL A 32 -5.21 7.48 -9.69
CA VAL A 32 -4.25 6.38 -9.60
C VAL A 32 -2.84 6.95 -9.51
N SER A 33 -2.00 6.32 -8.69
CA SER A 33 -0.59 6.67 -8.60
C SER A 33 0.26 5.45 -8.27
N PHE A 34 1.45 5.38 -8.84
CA PHE A 34 2.43 4.33 -8.56
C PHE A 34 3.23 4.68 -7.30
N ILE A 35 3.41 3.73 -6.38
CA ILE A 35 4.10 3.94 -5.10
C ILE A 35 4.91 2.71 -4.66
N TRP A 36 5.88 2.97 -3.79
CA TRP A 36 6.50 1.98 -2.92
C TRP A 36 5.74 1.88 -1.61
N ILE A 37 5.76 0.71 -1.00
CA ILE A 37 5.00 0.39 0.21
C ILE A 37 5.84 -0.40 1.21
N ASP A 38 5.44 -0.31 2.46
CA ASP A 38 5.89 -1.19 3.53
C ASP A 38 4.70 -1.80 4.29
N VAL A 39 4.99 -2.78 5.13
CA VAL A 39 4.02 -3.40 6.02
C VAL A 39 4.54 -3.35 7.44
N THR A 40 3.73 -2.85 8.37
CA THR A 40 4.07 -2.81 9.79
C THR A 40 4.06 -4.22 10.40
N ASP A 41 4.67 -4.39 11.56
CA ASP A 41 4.61 -5.66 12.30
C ASP A 41 3.17 -6.11 12.58
N ASP A 42 2.27 -5.15 12.84
CA ASP A 42 0.84 -5.39 13.07
C ASP A 42 -0.03 -5.45 11.80
N GLY A 43 0.59 -5.54 10.61
CA GLY A 43 -0.11 -5.89 9.36
C GLY A 43 -0.77 -4.73 8.61
N ARG A 44 -0.47 -3.48 8.97
CA ARG A 44 -0.95 -2.28 8.27
C ARG A 44 0.00 -1.87 7.15
N ILE A 45 -0.53 -1.25 6.11
CA ILE A 45 0.30 -0.81 4.97
C ILE A 45 0.81 0.60 5.23
N GLN A 46 2.08 0.86 4.93
CA GLN A 46 2.67 2.19 5.02
C GLN A 46 3.24 2.67 3.69
N PHE A 47 3.15 3.97 3.45
CA PHE A 47 3.88 4.63 2.38
C PHE A 47 4.10 6.10 2.73
N GLY A 48 5.02 6.75 2.01
CA GLY A 48 5.32 8.16 2.19
C GLY A 48 4.92 9.00 0.98
N THR A 49 4.54 10.26 1.22
CA THR A 49 4.26 11.20 0.14
C THR A 49 4.40 12.65 0.58
N PRO A 50 4.88 13.56 -0.28
CA PRO A 50 4.83 14.98 0.03
C PRO A 50 3.39 15.49 0.21
N PRO A 51 3.13 16.41 1.15
CA PRO A 51 1.77 16.88 1.46
C PRO A 51 1.07 17.58 0.28
N TRP A 52 1.84 18.17 -0.64
CA TRP A 52 1.29 18.89 -1.79
C TRP A 52 0.88 17.99 -2.97
N ARG A 53 1.26 16.70 -2.97
CA ARG A 53 0.87 15.75 -4.02
C ARG A 53 -0.63 15.48 -3.96
N VAL A 54 -1.22 15.19 -5.13
CA VAL A 54 -2.66 14.92 -5.27
C VAL A 54 -3.15 13.84 -4.30
N LYS A 55 -2.40 12.75 -4.14
CA LYS A 55 -2.77 11.67 -3.20
C LYS A 55 -2.80 12.13 -1.73
N GLY A 56 -1.87 12.99 -1.31
CA GLY A 56 -1.84 13.54 0.05
C GLY A 56 -3.06 14.43 0.31
N LYS A 57 -3.37 15.32 -0.65
CA LYS A 57 -4.58 16.17 -0.60
C LYS A 57 -5.87 15.35 -0.62
N ASN A 58 -5.92 14.31 -1.46
CA ASN A 58 -7.08 13.42 -1.55
C ASN A 58 -7.30 12.69 -0.22
N LEU A 59 -6.26 12.11 0.39
CA LEU A 59 -6.39 11.36 1.64
C LEU A 59 -6.73 12.23 2.85
N ALA A 60 -6.32 13.50 2.84
CA ALA A 60 -6.76 14.48 3.82
C ALA A 60 -8.26 14.83 3.69
N HIS A 61 -8.84 14.67 2.49
CA HIS A 61 -10.25 14.94 2.21
C HIS A 61 -11.13 13.70 2.38
N ASP A 62 -10.71 12.57 1.82
CA ASP A 62 -11.34 11.25 1.92
C ASP A 62 -10.24 10.21 2.20
N PRO A 63 -10.20 9.62 3.42
CA PRO A 63 -9.14 8.71 3.81
C PRO A 63 -9.25 7.33 3.13
N LYS A 64 -10.34 7.04 2.41
CA LYS A 64 -10.51 5.74 1.76
C LYS A 64 -9.57 5.59 0.57
N CYS A 65 -8.93 4.43 0.49
CA CYS A 65 -8.05 4.10 -0.62
C CYS A 65 -8.09 2.61 -0.98
N VAL A 66 -7.63 2.32 -2.20
CA VAL A 66 -7.42 0.96 -2.69
C VAL A 66 -5.98 0.83 -3.16
N LEU A 67 -5.33 -0.27 -2.82
CA LEU A 67 -4.03 -0.66 -3.34
C LEU A 67 -4.19 -1.88 -4.24
N SER A 68 -3.54 -1.84 -5.41
CA SER A 68 -3.37 -3.00 -6.28
C SER A 68 -1.90 -3.32 -6.44
N ILE A 69 -1.53 -4.55 -6.08
CA ILE A 69 -0.16 -5.06 -6.02
C ILE A 69 -0.11 -6.32 -6.88
N GLN A 70 0.74 -6.31 -7.90
CA GLN A 70 0.93 -7.47 -8.76
C GLN A 70 2.07 -8.34 -8.23
N ASP A 71 1.85 -9.65 -8.25
CA ASP A 71 2.88 -10.66 -8.01
C ASP A 71 3.53 -11.06 -9.35
N ASP A 72 4.79 -11.48 -9.33
CA ASP A 72 5.47 -12.02 -10.50
C ASP A 72 5.11 -13.49 -10.77
N GLN A 73 4.45 -14.14 -9.81
CA GLN A 73 4.00 -15.53 -9.92
C GLN A 73 2.61 -15.67 -10.57
N LYS A 74 2.37 -16.86 -11.13
CA LYS A 74 1.05 -17.31 -11.57
C LYS A 74 0.47 -18.30 -10.56
N GLY A 75 -0.85 -18.28 -10.39
CA GLY A 75 -1.57 -19.32 -9.65
C GLY A 75 -1.76 -20.58 -10.48
N ASP A 76 -2.26 -21.65 -9.84
CA ASP A 76 -2.52 -22.96 -10.48
C ASP A 76 -3.51 -22.87 -11.65
N ASN A 77 -4.38 -21.85 -11.65
CA ASN A 77 -5.31 -21.54 -12.73
C ASN A 77 -4.68 -20.78 -13.91
N GLY A 78 -3.37 -20.52 -13.87
CA GLY A 78 -2.60 -19.84 -14.91
C GLY A 78 -2.70 -18.31 -14.91
N LEU A 79 -3.48 -17.70 -14.01
CA LEU A 79 -3.60 -16.26 -13.88
C LEU A 79 -2.46 -15.66 -13.06
N PHE A 80 -2.09 -14.41 -13.35
CA PHE A 80 -1.18 -13.67 -12.49
C PHE A 80 -1.80 -13.45 -11.10
N ARG A 81 -1.01 -13.80 -10.09
CA ARG A 81 -1.33 -13.49 -8.70
C ARG A 81 -1.33 -11.96 -8.52
N HIS A 82 -2.29 -11.45 -7.79
CA HIS A 82 -2.36 -10.03 -7.44
C HIS A 82 -3.15 -9.84 -6.16
N LEU A 83 -2.68 -8.93 -5.32
CA LEU A 83 -3.26 -8.58 -4.04
C LEU A 83 -3.98 -7.24 -4.16
N LEU A 84 -5.23 -7.20 -3.72
CA LEU A 84 -6.02 -5.98 -3.60
C LEU A 84 -6.30 -5.71 -2.13
N ILE A 85 -6.08 -4.47 -1.71
CA ILE A 85 -6.33 -4.01 -0.34
C ILE A 85 -7.24 -2.79 -0.41
N ASP A 86 -8.43 -2.89 0.18
CA ASP A 86 -9.25 -1.73 0.53
C ASP A 86 -8.90 -1.30 1.94
N GLY A 87 -8.74 0.00 2.16
CA GLY A 87 -8.38 0.50 3.48
C GLY A 87 -8.74 1.95 3.74
N VAL A 88 -8.45 2.37 4.98
CA VAL A 88 -8.64 3.73 5.47
C VAL A 88 -7.29 4.25 5.93
N ALA A 89 -6.84 5.34 5.32
CA ALA A 89 -5.56 5.97 5.62
C ALA A 89 -5.64 6.90 6.82
N SER A 90 -4.58 6.89 7.62
CA SER A 90 -4.26 7.90 8.62
C SER A 90 -2.96 8.60 8.22
N ILE A 91 -2.87 9.90 8.46
CA ILE A 91 -1.73 10.75 8.08
C ILE A 91 -1.02 11.21 9.34
N ASP A 92 0.27 10.90 9.43
CA ASP A 92 1.20 11.52 10.36
C ASP A 92 2.00 12.59 9.62
N ASN A 93 1.81 13.85 10.03
CA ASN A 93 2.45 15.02 9.44
C ASN A 93 3.74 15.45 10.16
N HIS A 94 4.25 14.64 11.09
CA HIS A 94 5.50 14.94 11.77
C HIS A 94 6.70 14.75 10.84
N THR A 95 7.29 15.87 10.42
CA THR A 95 8.35 15.94 9.39
C THR A 95 9.48 14.95 9.62
N GLU A 96 9.99 14.83 10.84
CA GLU A 96 11.10 13.90 11.13
C GLU A 96 10.71 12.42 11.00
N ARG A 97 9.46 12.06 11.34
CA ARG A 97 9.00 10.67 11.23
C ARG A 97 8.76 10.30 9.79
N GLY A 98 8.15 11.21 9.02
CA GLY A 98 7.99 11.04 7.57
C GLY A 98 9.33 10.96 6.83
N GLN A 99 10.29 11.82 7.17
CA GLN A 99 11.63 11.78 6.58
C GLN A 99 12.36 10.47 6.90
N ARG A 100 12.36 10.04 8.17
CA ARG A 100 12.97 8.78 8.59
C ARG A 100 12.36 7.58 7.87
N PHE A 101 11.03 7.55 7.73
CA PHE A 101 10.36 6.48 6.99
C PHE A 101 10.76 6.47 5.52
N MET A 102 10.86 7.64 4.88
CA MET A 102 11.27 7.71 3.47
C MET A 102 12.73 7.28 3.26
N GLU A 103 13.63 7.55 4.21
CA GLU A 103 15.00 7.02 4.20
C GLU A 103 15.00 5.49 4.24
N GLN A 104 14.25 4.90 5.16
CA GLN A 104 14.10 3.44 5.29
C GLN A 104 13.49 2.81 4.02
N LEU A 105 12.43 3.40 3.49
CA LEU A 105 11.75 2.91 2.30
C LEU A 105 12.65 3.02 1.05
N PHE A 106 13.41 4.10 0.93
CA PHE A 106 14.36 4.29 -0.17
C PHE A 106 15.47 3.24 -0.13
N GLU A 107 16.05 3.01 1.04
CA GLU A 107 17.08 1.98 1.23
C GLU A 107 16.51 0.58 0.93
N LYS A 108 15.31 0.27 1.44
CA LYS A 108 14.61 -1.00 1.16
C LYS A 108 14.51 -1.26 -0.35
N TYR A 109 14.07 -0.28 -1.13
CA TYR A 109 13.80 -0.44 -2.56
C TYR A 109 15.03 -0.31 -3.46
N THR A 110 16.03 0.47 -3.07
CA THR A 110 17.20 0.78 -3.93
C THR A 110 18.51 0.16 -3.46
N GLY A 111 18.57 -0.31 -2.21
CA GLY A 111 19.81 -0.76 -1.55
C GLY A 111 20.79 0.37 -1.25
N THR A 112 20.40 1.64 -1.45
CA THR A 112 21.25 2.81 -1.23
C THR A 112 20.69 3.65 -0.09
N PRO A 113 21.50 4.05 0.90
CA PRO A 113 21.05 4.96 1.95
C PRO A 113 20.93 6.41 1.42
N GLY A 114 20.24 7.26 2.18
CA GLY A 114 20.24 8.70 1.94
C GLY A 114 19.18 9.15 0.94
N PHE A 115 17.93 9.23 1.40
CA PHE A 115 16.84 9.80 0.61
C PHE A 115 16.92 11.34 0.57
N GLY A 116 17.52 11.87 -0.49
CA GLY A 116 17.78 13.31 -0.67
C GLY A 116 16.65 14.12 -1.30
N LEU A 117 15.51 13.51 -1.64
CA LEU A 117 14.39 14.20 -2.29
C LEU A 117 13.40 14.70 -1.24
N SER A 118 13.42 16.00 -0.93
CA SER A 118 12.45 16.61 -0.01
C SER A 118 12.02 17.99 -0.47
N GLU A 119 10.75 18.11 -0.84
CA GLU A 119 10.10 19.39 -1.16
C GLU A 119 8.96 19.59 -0.17
N GLY A 120 9.26 20.21 0.99
CA GLY A 120 8.27 20.45 2.03
C GLY A 120 7.97 19.25 2.93
N GLY A 121 8.90 18.31 3.05
CA GLY A 121 8.77 17.12 3.91
C GLY A 121 7.86 16.05 3.34
N HIS A 122 7.69 14.97 4.12
CA HIS A 122 6.89 13.80 3.74
C HIS A 122 5.88 13.49 4.82
N LEU A 123 4.66 13.16 4.40
CA LEU A 123 3.66 12.52 5.23
C LEU A 123 4.03 11.05 5.38
N LEU A 124 3.95 10.51 6.60
CA LEU A 124 3.86 9.08 6.81
C LEU A 124 2.38 8.69 6.77
N VAL A 125 2.00 7.85 5.82
CA VAL A 125 0.62 7.37 5.68
C VAL A 125 0.56 5.93 6.12
N THR A 126 -0.34 5.61 7.06
CA THR A 126 -0.63 4.25 7.50
C THR A 126 -2.07 3.89 7.12
N VAL A 127 -2.25 2.77 6.42
CA VAL A 127 -3.54 2.28 5.94
C VAL A 127 -3.99 1.12 6.80
N ASP A 128 -5.08 1.33 7.53
CA ASP A 128 -5.81 0.26 8.20
C ASP A 128 -6.58 -0.53 7.14
N ILE A 129 -6.33 -1.84 7.07
CA ILE A 129 -6.94 -2.73 6.09
C ILE A 129 -8.39 -3.00 6.50
N THR A 130 -9.30 -2.81 5.55
CA THR A 130 -10.73 -3.12 5.71
C THR A 130 -11.13 -4.37 4.95
N ARG A 131 -10.43 -4.69 3.85
CA ARG A 131 -10.65 -5.89 3.05
C ARG A 131 -9.39 -6.28 2.30
N VAL A 132 -9.16 -7.58 2.21
CA VAL A 132 -8.19 -8.21 1.31
C VAL A 132 -8.94 -8.99 0.23
N SER A 133 -8.50 -8.86 -1.02
CA SER A 133 -8.99 -9.66 -2.15
C SER A 133 -7.92 -9.80 -3.23
N GLY A 134 -8.32 -10.18 -4.45
CA GLY A 134 -7.40 -10.50 -5.55
C GLY A 134 -7.20 -11.99 -5.73
N VAL A 135 -6.31 -12.37 -6.64
CA VAL A 135 -6.04 -13.77 -7.01
C VAL A 135 -4.77 -14.24 -6.32
N GLY A 136 -4.89 -15.24 -5.44
CA GLY A 136 -3.76 -15.84 -4.74
C GLY A 136 -4.09 -16.23 -3.30
N PRO A 137 -3.11 -16.75 -2.55
CA PRO A 137 -3.33 -17.26 -1.18
C PRO A 137 -3.36 -16.12 -0.15
N TRP A 138 -4.22 -15.11 -0.33
CA TRP A 138 -4.18 -13.87 0.47
C TRP A 138 -5.06 -13.88 1.72
N HIS A 139 -5.89 -14.91 1.89
CA HIS A 139 -6.87 -15.00 2.97
C HIS A 139 -7.22 -16.47 3.26
N THR A 140 -7.74 -16.74 4.46
CA THR A 140 -8.03 -18.11 4.95
C THR A 140 -9.46 -18.59 4.66
N GLY A 141 -10.14 -17.97 3.69
CA GLY A 141 -11.56 -18.19 3.36
C GLY A 141 -11.79 -19.03 2.11
N LYS A 142 -13.05 -19.39 1.84
CA LYS A 142 -13.43 -20.00 0.55
C LYS A 142 -13.12 -19.04 -0.60
N THR A 143 -12.65 -19.59 -1.70
CA THR A 143 -12.34 -18.84 -2.92
C THR A 143 -13.16 -19.32 -4.11
N THR A 144 -13.31 -18.45 -5.11
CA THR A 144 -13.77 -18.80 -6.45
C THR A 144 -12.72 -19.62 -7.20
N SER A 145 -13.05 -20.15 -8.39
CA SER A 145 -12.06 -20.80 -9.29
C SER A 145 -10.95 -19.85 -9.77
N TYR A 146 -11.16 -18.54 -9.64
CA TYR A 146 -10.15 -17.54 -9.91
C TYR A 146 -9.21 -17.31 -8.72
N GLY A 147 -9.48 -17.87 -7.54
CA GLY A 147 -8.69 -17.67 -6.34
C GLY A 147 -9.04 -16.39 -5.57
N THR A 148 -10.20 -15.79 -5.86
CA THR A 148 -10.71 -14.60 -5.15
C THR A 148 -11.64 -14.99 -4.00
N PRO A 149 -11.66 -14.24 -2.87
CA PRO A 149 -12.56 -14.55 -1.75
C PRO A 149 -14.04 -14.49 -2.15
N ILE A 150 -14.85 -15.38 -1.55
CA ILE A 150 -16.33 -15.38 -1.63
C ILE A 150 -16.91 -14.58 -0.47
#